data_AF-A0A2H0UH33-F1
#
_entry.id   AF-A0A2H0UH33-F1
#
_cell.length_a   1.000
_cell.length_b   1.000
_cell.length_c   1.000
_cell.angle_alpha   90.00
_cell.angle_beta   90.00
_cell.angle_gamma   90.00
#
_symmetry.space_group_name_H-M   'P 1'
#
loop_
_entity.id
_entity.type
_entity.pdbx_description
1 polymer ?
#
loop_
_entity_poly.entity_id
_entity_poly.type
_entity_poly.pdbx_seq_one_letter_code
_entity_poly.pdbx_strand_id
1 'polypeptide(L)' 'MAKMNEIKKMKDTELASLIKDKREVLRNFRFGTGGKDVGAMREARKDVARSLTELKTRTLDTSPKAEAE' A
#
# COMPACT_ATOMS: atom_id res chain seq x y z
N MET A 1 7.89 -8.46 -4.17
CA MET A 1 7.56 -7.04 -4.36
C MET A 1 6.55 -6.84 -5.49
N ALA A 2 5.41 -6.18 -5.24
CA ALA A 2 4.45 -5.84 -6.29
C ALA A 2 4.94 -4.65 -7.14
N LYS A 3 4.88 -4.73 -8.47
CA LYS A 3 5.27 -3.63 -9.35
C LYS A 3 4.16 -2.58 -9.41
N MET A 4 4.51 -1.31 -9.66
CA MET A 4 3.52 -0.23 -9.75
C MET A 4 2.44 -0.52 -10.82
N ASN A 5 2.83 -1.16 -11.93
CA ASN A 5 1.91 -1.53 -12.99
C ASN A 5 0.88 -2.58 -12.57
N GLU A 6 1.18 -3.42 -11.58
CA GLU A 6 0.25 -4.40 -11.03
C GLU A 6 -0.73 -3.72 -10.07
N ILE A 7 -0.23 -2.81 -9.22
CA ILE A 7 -1.03 -2.03 -8.27
C ILE A 7 -2.07 -1.17 -9.00
N LYS A 8 -1.72 -0.57 -10.14
CA LYS A 8 -2.66 0.20 -10.97
C LYS A 8 -3.83 -0.63 -11.52
N LYS A 9 -3.64 -1.94 -11.72
CA LYS A 9 -4.67 -2.84 -12.23
C LYS A 9 -5.60 -3.38 -11.15
N MET A 10 -5.20 -3.27 -9.87
CA MET A 10 -5.98 -3.76 -8.75
C MET A 10 -7.22 -2.87 -8.52
N LYS A 11 -8.31 -3.51 -8.09
CA LYS A 11 -9.52 -2.80 -7.64
C LYS A 11 -9.28 -2.14 -6.29
N ASP A 12 -10.09 -1.15 -5.93
CA ASP A 12 -9.96 -0.45 -4.64
C ASP A 12 -10.08 -1.41 -3.45
N THR A 13 -10.95 -2.41 -3.54
CA THR A 13 -11.12 -3.45 -2.51
C THR A 13 -9.89 -4.34 -2.40
N GLU A 14 -9.24 -4.67 -3.51
CA GLU A 14 -8.01 -5.46 -3.54
C GLU A 14 -6.83 -4.66 -2.96
N LEU A 15 -6.75 -3.37 -3.28
CA LEU A 15 -5.76 -2.46 -2.71
C LEU A 15 -5.92 -2.33 -1.19
N ALA A 16 -7.16 -2.24 -0.69
CA ALA A 16 -7.44 -2.18 0.74
C ALA A 16 -7.00 -3.47 1.46
N SER A 17 -7.31 -4.63 0.89
CA SER A 17 -6.87 -5.93 1.41
C SER A 17 -5.34 -6.05 1.41
N LEU A 18 -4.68 -5.67 0.30
CA LEU A 18 -3.23 -5.67 0.19
C LEU A 18 -2.59 -4.78 1.27
N ILE A 19 -3.15 -3.59 1.52
CA ILE A 19 -2.66 -2.71 2.59
C ILE A 19 -2.79 -3.37 3.96
N LYS A 20 -3.92 -4.03 4.24
CA LYS A 20 -4.16 -4.73 5.51
C LYS A 20 -3.11 -5.82 5.73
N ASP A 21 -2.93 -6.70 4.75
CA ASP A 21 -2.02 -7.84 4.84
C ASP A 21 -0.57 -7.37 5.03
N LYS A 22 -0.13 -6.36 4.25
CA LYS A 22 1.22 -5.82 4.38
C LYS A 22 1.43 -5.08 5.70
N ARG A 23 0.41 -4.45 6.27
CA ARG A 23 0.49 -3.86 7.63
C ARG A 23 0.63 -4.92 8.71
N GLU A 24 0.01 -6.08 8.55
CA GLU A 24 0.23 -7.22 9.46
C GLU A 24 1.66 -7.73 9.39
N VAL A 25 2.26 -7.82 8.20
CA VAL A 25 3.70 -8.14 8.05
C VAL A 25 4.56 -7.14 8.82
N LEU A 26 4.26 -5.84 8.73
CA LEU A 26 5.00 -4.81 9.46
C LEU A 26 4.80 -4.91 10.98
N ARG A 27 3.60 -5.27 11.43
CA ARG A 27 3.31 -5.51 12.85
C ARG A 27 4.08 -6.73 13.36
N ASN A 28 4.04 -7.84 12.63
CA ASN A 28 4.74 -9.06 12.98
C ASN A 28 6.26 -8.86 12.96
N PHE A 29 6.78 -8.04 12.05
CA PHE A 29 8.20 -7.67 12.09
C PHE A 29 8.59 -6.86 13.34
N ARG A 30 7.68 -6.01 13.85
CA ARG A 30 7.91 -5.17 15.04
C ARG A 30 7.75 -5.92 16.35
N PHE A 31 6.73 -6.77 16.44
CA PHE A 31 6.27 -7.37 17.69
C PHE A 31 6.31 -8.90 17.70
N GLY A 32 6.65 -9.53 16.57
CA GLY A 32 6.81 -10.98 16.49
C GLY A 32 8.06 -11.45 17.23
N THR A 33 7.96 -12.64 17.81
CA THR A 33 9.04 -13.29 18.57
C THR A 33 9.97 -14.13 17.70
N GLY A 34 9.67 -14.27 16.40
CA GLY A 34 10.47 -14.99 15.41
C GLY A 34 11.58 -14.16 14.75
N GLY A 35 12.33 -14.80 13.85
CA GLY A 35 13.41 -14.16 13.09
C GLY A 35 12.95 -12.95 12.28
N LYS A 36 13.81 -11.94 12.16
CA LYS A 36 13.50 -10.67 11.48
C LYS A 36 13.83 -10.77 9.98
N ASP A 37 12.80 -10.95 9.15
CA ASP A 37 12.95 -10.78 7.70
C ASP A 37 12.88 -9.30 7.30
N VAL A 38 14.07 -8.69 7.21
CA VAL A 38 14.23 -7.27 6.85
C VAL A 38 13.85 -7.02 5.38
N GLY A 39 14.00 -8.03 4.52
CA GLY A 39 13.62 -7.97 3.10
C GLY A 39 12.12 -7.84 2.97
N ALA A 40 11.38 -8.77 3.59
CA ALA A 40 9.92 -8.74 3.63
C ALA A 40 9.39 -7.44 4.25
N MET A 41 10.03 -6.92 5.30
CA MET A 41 9.65 -5.62 5.87
C MET A 41 9.80 -4.48 4.85
N ARG A 42 10.95 -4.41 4.17
CA ARG A 42 11.22 -3.35 3.19
C ARG A 42 10.25 -3.40 2.03
N GLU A 43 9.90 -4.60 1.56
CA GLU A 43 8.90 -4.78 0.52
C GLU A 43 7.50 -4.37 1.00
N ALA A 44 7.08 -4.82 2.19
CA ALA A 44 5.79 -4.47 2.75
C ALA A 44 5.59 -2.95 2.90
N ARG A 45 6.62 -2.21 3.34
CA ARG A 45 6.54 -0.73 3.40
C ARG A 45 6.30 -0.11 2.02
N LYS A 46 7.01 -0.59 1.00
CA LYS A 46 6.90 -0.06 -0.36
C LYS A 46 5.55 -0.39 -0.99
N ASP A 47 5.06 -1.61 -0.79
CA ASP A 47 3.76 -2.03 -1.30
C ASP A 47 2.64 -1.19 -0.65
N VAL A 48 2.66 -1.00 0.67
CA VAL A 48 1.69 -0.12 1.37
C VAL A 48 1.72 1.31 0.82
N ALA A 49 2.90 1.89 0.64
CA ALA A 49 3.03 3.26 0.14
C ALA A 49 2.44 3.38 -1.27
N ARG A 50 2.78 2.47 -2.19
CA ARG A 50 2.29 2.49 -3.56
C ARG A 50 0.77 2.31 -3.63
N SER A 51 0.20 1.40 -2.85
CA SER A 51 -1.25 1.19 -2.80
C SER A 51 -1.99 2.42 -2.27
N LEU A 52 -1.46 3.07 -1.23
CA LEU A 52 -2.04 4.32 -0.71
C LEU A 52 -1.93 5.48 -1.71
N THR A 53 -0.80 5.58 -2.42
CA THR A 53 -0.64 6.57 -3.49
C THR A 53 -1.67 6.36 -4.59
N GLU A 54 -1.85 5.12 -5.06
CA GLU A 54 -2.83 4.81 -6.09
C GLU A 54 -4.26 5.16 -5.66
N LEU A 55 -4.66 4.78 -4.43
CA LEU A 55 -5.96 5.16 -3.88
C LEU A 55 -6.12 6.69 -3.83
N LYS A 56 -5.07 7.41 -3.40
CA LYS A 56 -5.11 8.88 -3.38
C LYS A 56 -5.23 9.47 -4.79
N THR A 57 -4.49 8.96 -5.76
CA THR A 57 -4.59 9.37 -7.17
C THR A 57 -6.02 9.20 -7.68
N ARG A 58 -6.64 8.04 -7.44
CA ARG A 58 -8.04 7.80 -7.82
C ARG A 58 -9.02 8.78 -7.18
N THR A 59 -8.81 9.14 -5.92
CA THR A 59 -9.64 10.15 -5.25
C THR A 59 -9.45 11.54 -5.85
N LEU A 60 -8.23 11.89 -6.29
CA LEU A 60 -7.95 13.18 -6.91
C LEU A 60 -8.52 13.27 -8.33
N ASP A 61 -8.48 12.17 -9.09
CA ASP A 61 -9.04 12.11 -10.45
C ASP A 61 -10.58 12.16 -10.45
N THR A 62 -11.21 11.65 -9.38
CA THR A 62 -12.68 11.64 -9.23
C THR A 62 -13.24 12.88 -8.51
N SER A 63 -12.40 13.64 -7.81
CA SER A 63 -12.80 14.91 -7.21
C SER A 63 -12.72 16.01 -8.27
N PRO A 64 -13.76 16.85 -8.46
CA PRO A 64 -13.59 18.06 -9.26
C PRO A 64 -12.47 18.87 -8.62
N LYS A 65 -11.49 19.31 -9.43
CA LYS A 65 -10.38 20.18 -8.99
C LYS A 65 -10.94 21.25 -8.05
N ALA A 66 -10.73 21.08 -6.74
CA ALA A 66 -11.04 22.11 -5.79
C ALA A 66 -10.21 23.34 -6.21
N GLU A 67 -10.94 24.42 -6.40
CA GLU A 67 -10.57 25.60 -7.16
C GLU A 67 -9.19 26.13 -6.73
N ALA A 68 -8.43 26.54 -7.73
CA ALA A 68 -7.26 27.36 -7.53
C ALA A 68 -7.70 28.69 -6.93
N GLU A 69 -7.29 28.95 -5.69
CA GLU A 69 -7.24 30.29 -5.09
C GLU A 69 -5.90 30.45 -4.36
#